data_AF-A0A2S9GLQ9-F1
#
_entry.id   AF-A0A2S9GLQ9-F1
#
_cell.length_a   1.000
_cell.length_b   1.000
_cell.length_c   1.000
_cell.angle_alpha   90.00
_cell.angle_beta   90.00
_cell.angle_gamma   90.00
#
_symmetry.space_group_name_H-M   'P 1'
#
loop_
_entity.id
_entity.type
_entity.pdbx_description
1 polymer ?
#
loop_
_entity_poly.entity_id
_entity_poly.type
_entity_poly.pdbx_seq_one_letter_code
_entity_poly.pdbx_strand_id
1 'polypeptide(L)'
;GHAEAIEITYDPAQTDYRALLEFFFQIHDPTTKNRQGNDVGSSYRSEIFYVDDDQRQVALDTIADVDASGLWPGKVVTEVS
;
A
#
# COMPACT_ATOMS: atom_id res chain seq x y z
N GLY A 1 -0.94 -14.34 -10.27
CA GLY A 1 0.52 -14.56 -10.21
C GLY A 1 1.04 -13.95 -8.92
N HIS A 2 2.26 -14.26 -8.50
CA HIS A 2 2.82 -13.67 -7.28
C HIS A 2 3.26 -12.21 -7.50
N ALA A 3 3.17 -11.37 -6.47
CA ALA A 3 3.89 -10.09 -6.38
C ALA A 3 5.19 -10.30 -5.61
N GLU A 4 6.20 -9.48 -5.86
CA GLU A 4 7.26 -9.30 -4.86
C GLU A 4 6.65 -8.57 -3.66
N ALA A 5 6.80 -9.12 -2.46
CA ALA A 5 6.16 -8.62 -1.25
C ALA A 5 7.08 -8.80 -0.03
N ILE A 6 6.79 -8.05 1.03
CA ILE A 6 7.49 -8.12 2.32
C ILE A 6 6.46 -8.43 3.40
N GLU A 7 6.71 -9.48 4.19
CA GLU A 7 5.98 -9.74 5.42
C GLU A 7 6.59 -8.93 6.57
N ILE A 8 5.75 -8.21 7.32
CA ILE A 8 6.18 -7.34 8.42
C ILE A 8 5.52 -7.82 9.71
N THR A 9 6.35 -8.28 10.66
CA THR A 9 5.95 -8.48 12.06
C THR A 9 6.32 -7.24 12.86
N TYR A 10 5.39 -6.67 13.61
CA TYR A 10 5.61 -5.45 14.40
C TYR A 10 4.97 -5.55 15.80
N ASP A 11 5.45 -4.72 16.72
CA ASP A 11 4.90 -4.59 18.07
C ASP A 11 3.79 -3.51 18.08
N PRO A 12 2.52 -3.87 18.32
CA PRO A 12 1.40 -2.92 18.32
C PRO A 12 1.48 -1.89 19.45
N ALA A 13 2.35 -2.08 20.45
CA ALA A 13 2.59 -1.08 21.49
C ALA A 13 3.55 0.04 21.05
N GLN A 14 4.29 -0.15 19.94
CA GLN A 14 5.30 0.79 19.44
C GLN A 14 4.88 1.47 18.13
N THR A 15 4.13 0.77 17.28
CA THR A 15 3.57 1.27 16.03
C THR A 15 2.24 0.59 15.76
N ASP A 16 1.44 1.11 14.85
CA ASP A 16 0.23 0.46 14.39
C ASP A 16 0.26 0.22 12.87
N TYR A 17 -0.73 -0.53 12.39
CA TYR A 17 -0.88 -0.86 10.97
C TYR A 17 -1.06 0.39 10.11
N ARG A 18 -1.76 1.41 10.61
CA ARG A 18 -2.01 2.66 9.89
C ARG A 18 -0.70 3.39 9.62
N ALA A 19 0.17 3.53 10.62
CA ALA A 19 1.48 4.15 10.47
C ALA A 19 2.37 3.41 9.47
N LEU A 20 2.30 2.06 9.45
CA LEU A 20 3.02 1.26 8.46
C LEU A 20 2.51 1.53 7.03
N LEU A 21 1.19 1.65 6.84
CA LEU A 21 0.61 1.98 5.54
C LEU A 21 0.93 3.40 5.08
N GLU A 22 0.91 4.38 6.00
CA GLU A 22 1.33 5.75 5.69
C GLU A 22 2.78 5.78 5.22
N PHE A 23 3.67 5.05 5.90
CA PHE A 23 5.06 4.91 5.46
C PHE A 23 5.17 4.17 4.12
N PHE A 24 4.41 3.09 3.93
CA PHE A 24 4.35 2.37 2.65
C PHE A 24 4.02 3.32 1.50
N PHE A 25 2.99 4.15 1.63
CA PHE A 25 2.66 5.13 0.59
C PHE A 25 3.75 6.18 0.39
N GLN A 26 4.48 6.60 1.43
CA GLN A 26 5.56 7.59 1.29
C GLN A 26 6.78 7.10 0.48
N ILE A 27 7.05 5.79 0.47
CA ILE A 27 8.32 5.25 -0.06
C ILE A 27 8.23 4.67 -1.48
N HIS A 28 7.04 4.60 -2.08
CA HIS A 28 6.86 4.12 -3.46
C HIS A 28 5.73 4.89 -4.16
N ASP A 29 5.73 4.98 -5.49
CA ASP A 29 4.62 5.60 -6.24
C ASP A 29 3.44 4.61 -6.37
N PRO A 30 2.28 4.85 -5.71
CA PRO A 30 1.12 3.96 -5.71
C PRO A 30 0.17 4.23 -6.89
N THR A 31 0.50 5.16 -7.79
CA THR A 31 -0.37 5.57 -8.92
C THR A 31 -0.02 4.85 -10.23
N THR A 32 1.09 4.11 -10.23
CA THR A 32 1.59 3.40 -11.41
C THR A 32 1.19 1.92 -11.39
N LYS A 33 0.40 1.51 -12.40
CA LYS A 33 -0.06 0.12 -12.49
C LYS A 33 1.04 -0.78 -13.04
N ASN A 34 1.34 -1.88 -12.32
CA ASN A 34 2.33 -2.89 -12.72
C ASN A 34 3.72 -2.30 -13.06
N ARG A 35 4.14 -1.29 -12.31
CA ARG A 35 5.42 -0.60 -12.48
C ARG A 35 5.82 0.05 -11.16
N GLN A 36 7.12 0.13 -10.92
CA GLN A 36 7.71 1.01 -9.91
C GLN A 36 8.97 1.65 -10.50
N GLY A 37 8.96 2.96 -10.72
CA GLY A 37 10.05 3.64 -11.43
C GLY A 37 10.35 3.02 -12.81
N ASN A 38 11.59 2.55 -12.99
CA ASN A 38 12.05 1.90 -14.22
C ASN A 38 11.66 0.41 -14.30
N ASP A 39 11.22 -0.20 -13.20
CA ASP A 39 10.87 -1.61 -13.12
C ASP A 39 9.43 -1.82 -13.62
N VAL A 40 9.25 -2.69 -14.61
CA VAL A 40 7.96 -2.88 -15.31
C VAL A 40 7.57 -4.35 -15.30
N GLY A 41 6.33 -4.62 -14.87
CA GLY A 41 5.78 -5.97 -14.81
C GLY A 41 4.80 -6.12 -13.67
N SER A 42 3.92 -7.12 -13.75
CA SER A 42 2.93 -7.39 -12.70
C SER A 42 3.58 -7.73 -11.35
N SER A 43 4.84 -8.15 -11.32
CA SER A 43 5.58 -8.41 -10.09
C SER A 43 5.83 -7.15 -9.26
N TYR A 44 5.85 -5.97 -9.90
CA TYR A 44 6.13 -4.66 -9.29
C TYR A 44 4.87 -3.83 -9.05
N ARG A 45 3.70 -4.47 -8.98
CA ARG A 45 2.44 -3.79 -8.68
C ARG A 45 2.40 -3.40 -7.20
N SER A 46 1.72 -2.30 -6.90
CA SER A 46 1.37 -1.93 -5.53
C SER A 46 0.19 -2.80 -5.06
N GLU A 47 0.37 -3.54 -3.97
CA GLU A 47 -0.65 -4.41 -3.39
C GLU A 47 -0.44 -4.52 -1.87
N ILE A 48 -1.55 -4.47 -1.11
CA ILE A 48 -1.60 -4.69 0.33
C ILE A 48 -2.33 -6.01 0.57
N PHE A 49 -1.62 -6.97 1.18
CA PHE A 49 -2.19 -8.23 1.63
C PHE A 49 -2.60 -8.09 3.10
N TYR A 50 -3.90 -8.11 3.39
CA TYR A 50 -4.40 -8.02 4.77
C TYR A 50 -4.54 -9.42 5.39
N VAL A 51 -4.40 -9.50 6.71
CA VAL A 51 -4.54 -10.79 7.43
C VAL A 51 -5.88 -10.94 8.14
N ASP A 52 -6.65 -9.86 8.27
CA ASP A 52 -7.98 -9.81 8.89
C ASP A 52 -8.81 -8.62 8.37
N ASP A 53 -10.09 -8.58 8.76
CA ASP A 53 -11.04 -7.55 8.32
C ASP A 53 -10.71 -6.15 8.87
N ASP A 54 -10.07 -6.06 10.04
CA ASP A 54 -9.68 -4.79 10.64
C ASP A 54 -8.56 -4.14 9.81
N GLN A 55 -7.55 -4.92 9.41
CA GLN A 55 -6.52 -4.47 8.49
C GLN A 55 -7.09 -4.09 7.12
N ARG A 56 -8.04 -4.89 6.59
CA ARG A 56 -8.72 -4.56 5.34
C ARG A 56 -9.37 -3.19 5.41
N GLN A 57 -10.10 -2.89 6.49
CA GLN A 57 -10.76 -1.61 6.66
C GLN A 57 -9.76 -0.46 6.76
N VAL A 58 -8.71 -0.61 7.57
CA VAL A 58 -7.65 0.41 7.71
C VAL A 58 -6.94 0.66 6.38
N ALA A 59 -6.70 -0.37 5.57
CA ALA A 59 -6.10 -0.22 4.25
C ALA A 59 -6.96 0.60 3.30
N LEU A 60 -8.27 0.31 3.24
CA LEU A 60 -9.22 1.04 2.41
C LEU A 60 -9.34 2.51 2.85
N ASP A 61 -9.41 2.75 4.16
CA ASP A 61 -9.50 4.12 4.71
C ASP A 61 -8.21 4.90 4.42
N THR A 62 -7.04 4.25 4.53
CA THR A 62 -5.76 4.89 4.23
C THR A 62 -5.66 5.24 2.74
N ILE A 63 -6.10 4.35 1.83
CA ILE A 63 -6.16 4.65 0.38
C ILE A 63 -7.07 5.85 0.12
N ALA A 64 -8.24 5.90 0.77
CA ALA A 64 -9.17 7.02 0.61
C ALA A 64 -8.57 8.35 1.09
N ASP A 65 -7.87 8.35 2.23
CA ASP A 65 -7.19 9.53 2.75
C ASP A 65 -6.04 9.98 1.84
N VAL A 66 -5.26 9.03 1.29
CA VAL A 66 -4.17 9.30 0.35
C VAL A 66 -4.71 9.91 -0.95
N ASP A 67 -5.77 9.34 -1.53
CA ASP A 67 -6.44 9.90 -2.71
C ASP A 67 -7.00 11.31 -2.42
N ALA A 68 -7.63 11.52 -1.26
CA ALA A 68 -8.21 12.81 -0.87
C ALA A 68 -7.16 13.89 -0.59
N SER A 69 -5.95 13.50 -0.18
CA SER A 69 -4.86 14.44 0.14
C SER A 69 -4.37 15.25 -1.06
N GLY A 70 -4.54 14.73 -2.28
CA GLY A 70 -4.00 15.33 -3.50
C GLY A 70 -2.46 15.37 -3.57
N LEU A 71 -1.77 14.62 -2.70
CA LEU A 71 -0.31 14.56 -2.66
C LEU A 71 0.29 13.75 -3.82
N TRP A 72 -0.50 12.84 -4.41
CA TRP A 72 -0.07 12.00 -5.52
C TRP A 72 -0.55 12.55 -6.87
N PRO A 73 0.23 12.36 -7.95
CA PRO A 73 -0.07 12.91 -9.28
C PRO A 73 -1.24 12.21 -9.99
N GLY A 74 -1.82 11.18 -9.39
CA GLY A 74 -2.88 10.38 -9.96
C GLY A 74 -3.63 9.57 -8.90
N LYS A 75 -4.64 8.84 -9.35
CA LYS A 75 -5.43 7.94 -8.50
C LYS A 75 -4.55 6.80 -8.01
N VAL A 76 -4.68 6.44 -6.73
CA VAL A 76 -4.08 5.24 -6.17
C VAL A 76 -4.62 4.00 -6.88
N VAL A 77 -3.72 3.13 -7.36
CA VAL A 77 -4.04 1.86 -8.02
C VAL A 77 -3.67 0.63 -7.18
N THR A 78 -3.28 0.85 -5.92
CA THR A 78 -2.94 -0.21 -4.96
C THR A 78 -4.11 -1.19 -4.79
N GLU A 79 -3.83 -2.48 -4.99
CA GLU A 79 -4.79 -3.55 -4.74
C GLU A 79 -4.85 -3.88 -3.24
N VAL A 80 -6.01 -4.32 -2.74
CA VAL A 80 -6.22 -4.76 -1.35
C VAL A 80 -6.81 -6.17 -1.40
N SER A 81 -6.04 -7.18 -0.99
CA SER A 81 -6.38 -8.60 -1.18
C SER A 81 -6.20 -9.48 0.05
#